data_AF-A0AAV7P3Q2-F1
#
_entry.id   AF-A0AAV7P3Q2-F1
#
_cell.length_a   1.000
_cell.length_b   1.000
_cell.length_c   1.000
_cell.angle_alpha   90.00
_cell.angle_beta   90.00
_cell.angle_gamma   90.00
#
_symmetry.space_group_name_H-M   'P 1'
#
loop_
_entity.id
_entity.type
_entity.pdbx_description
1 polymer ?
#
loop_
_entity_poly.entity_id
_entity_poly.type
_entity_poly.pdbx_seq_one_letter_code
_entity_poly.pdbx_strand_id
1 'polypeptide(L)'
;MDPPFSSREWAEFLKSRNTRHRRITTRWPQANDEVEQFVKTPTKVIRITIAEAQNVESSIYAFLREYRVTPHATTGLGRTVVLARVYGPAHLTPLGGDVPLIYPTGAGHMRDPECDMG
;
A
#
# COMPACT_ATOMS: atom_id res chain seq x y z
N MET A 1 -21.48 -21.91 5.87
CA MET A 1 -20.23 -21.21 5.55
C MET A 1 -19.93 -20.31 6.73
N ASP A 2 -18.89 -20.61 7.50
CA ASP A 2 -18.55 -19.79 8.67
C ASP A 2 -17.96 -18.44 8.21
N PRO A 3 -18.16 -17.34 8.95
CA PRO A 3 -17.64 -16.05 8.53
C PRO A 3 -16.10 -16.05 8.53
N PRO A 4 -15.45 -15.51 7.48
CA PRO A 4 -14.02 -15.74 7.21
C PRO A 4 -13.08 -15.23 8.31
N PHE A 5 -13.44 -14.15 9.01
CA PHE A 5 -12.59 -13.53 10.04
C PHE A 5 -13.04 -13.83 11.48
N SER A 6 -14.09 -14.61 11.67
CA SER A 6 -14.56 -15.02 13.01
C SER A 6 -14.57 -16.54 13.19
N SER A 7 -14.16 -17.30 12.19
CA SER A 7 -14.09 -18.75 12.24
C SER A 7 -12.98 -19.22 13.20
N ARG A 8 -13.14 -20.47 13.67
CA ARG A 8 -12.12 -21.15 14.46
C ARG A 8 -10.82 -21.35 13.68
N GLU A 9 -10.93 -21.70 12.41
CA GLU A 9 -9.79 -21.88 11.50
C GLU A 9 -8.94 -20.59 11.40
N TRP A 10 -9.59 -19.42 11.32
CA TRP A 10 -8.90 -18.14 11.31
C TRP A 10 -8.15 -17.86 12.62
N ALA A 11 -8.75 -18.20 13.76
CA ALA A 11 -8.11 -18.03 15.07
C ALA A 11 -6.90 -18.96 15.23
N GLU A 12 -7.00 -20.21 14.78
CA GLU A 12 -5.90 -21.17 14.79
C GLU A 12 -4.76 -20.73 13.86
N PHE A 13 -5.09 -20.22 12.67
CA PHE A 13 -4.10 -19.65 11.75
C PHE A 13 -3.33 -18.48 12.38
N LEU A 14 -4.01 -17.53 13.02
CA LEU A 14 -3.35 -16.39 13.65
C LEU A 14 -2.51 -16.78 14.87
N LYS A 15 -2.96 -17.78 15.63
CA LYS A 15 -2.17 -18.37 16.73
C LYS A 15 -0.86 -19.00 16.21
N SER A 16 -0.91 -19.69 15.06
CA SER A 16 0.28 -20.25 14.42
C SER A 16 1.30 -19.18 13.98
N ARG A 17 0.82 -17.96 13.69
CA ARG A 17 1.63 -16.80 13.29
C ARG A 17 2.02 -15.88 14.45
N ASN A 18 1.71 -16.25 15.69
CA ASN A 18 1.90 -15.41 16.88
C ASN A 18 1.25 -14.01 16.75
N THR A 19 0.14 -13.92 16.02
CA THR A 19 -0.57 -12.66 15.75
C THR A 19 -1.85 -12.59 16.58
N ARG A 20 -2.08 -11.46 17.25
CA ARG A 20 -3.32 -11.22 18.00
C ARG A 20 -4.37 -10.56 17.11
N HIS A 21 -5.49 -11.25 16.87
CA HIS A 21 -6.65 -10.65 16.22
C HIS A 21 -7.36 -9.69 17.17
N ARG A 22 -7.31 -8.38 16.90
CA ARG A 22 -8.16 -7.40 17.57
C ARG A 22 -9.40 -7.12 16.72
N ARG A 23 -10.57 -7.58 17.17
CA ARG A 23 -11.86 -7.21 16.57
C ARG A 23 -12.21 -5.80 17.05
N ILE A 24 -12.18 -4.83 16.15
CA ILE A 24 -12.48 -3.42 16.45
C ILE A 24 -13.77 -3.08 15.72
N THR A 25 -14.76 -2.56 16.44
CA THR A 25 -15.90 -1.88 15.82
C THR A 25 -15.42 -0.54 15.24
N THR A 26 -15.86 -0.18 14.04
CA THR A 26 -15.50 1.04 13.30
C THR A 26 -15.99 2.31 14.01
N ARG A 27 -15.42 2.63 15.18
CA ARG A 27 -15.72 3.85 15.95
C ARG A 27 -14.58 4.87 15.88
N TRP A 28 -13.66 4.72 14.94
CA TRP A 28 -12.56 5.66 14.72
C TRP A 28 -12.65 6.27 13.32
N PRO A 29 -13.26 7.47 13.19
CA PRO A 29 -13.51 8.11 11.89
C PRO A 29 -12.25 8.25 11.05
N GLN A 30 -11.15 8.69 11.64
CA GLN A 30 -9.90 8.90 10.92
C GLN A 30 -9.36 7.63 10.25
N ALA A 31 -9.30 6.50 10.97
CA ALA A 31 -8.86 5.25 10.35
C ALA A 31 -9.85 4.71 9.32
N ASN A 32 -11.15 4.92 9.52
CA ASN A 32 -12.14 4.52 8.54
C ASN A 32 -12.03 5.36 7.26
N ASP A 33 -11.85 6.67 7.39
CA ASP A 33 -11.64 7.60 6.28
C ASP A 33 -10.39 7.22 5.47
N GLU A 34 -9.29 6.86 6.16
CA GLU A 34 -8.07 6.37 5.51
C GLU A 34 -8.31 5.06 4.74
N VAL A 35 -9.04 4.11 5.32
CA VAL A 35 -9.41 2.85 4.65
C VAL A 35 -10.30 3.12 3.44
N GLU A 36 -11.30 3.98 3.56
CA GLU A 36 -12.19 4.34 2.46
C GLU A 36 -11.44 5.06 1.34
N GLN A 37 -10.54 5.98 1.68
CA GLN A 37 -9.69 6.66 0.71
C GLN A 37 -8.75 5.67 0.00
N PHE A 38 -8.19 4.71 0.74
CA PHE A 38 -7.39 3.65 0.16
C PHE A 38 -8.22 2.83 -0.84
N VAL A 39 -9.40 2.33 -0.46
CA VAL A 39 -10.23 1.45 -1.31
C VAL A 39 -10.73 2.15 -2.58
N LYS A 40 -11.02 3.45 -2.54
CA LYS A 40 -11.49 4.21 -3.72
C LYS A 40 -10.55 4.12 -4.91
N THR A 41 -9.25 4.14 -4.68
CA THR A 41 -8.23 4.18 -5.75
C THR A 41 -8.10 2.85 -6.52
N PRO A 42 -7.86 1.68 -5.90
CA PRO A 42 -7.82 0.40 -6.59
C PRO A 42 -9.17 0.05 -7.21
N THR A 43 -10.31 0.41 -6.61
CA THR A 43 -11.62 0.21 -7.26
C THR A 43 -11.70 0.98 -8.58
N LYS A 44 -11.18 2.20 -8.67
CA LYS A 44 -11.09 2.94 -9.94
C LYS A 44 -10.19 2.24 -10.95
N VAL A 45 -9.01 1.79 -10.53
CA VAL A 45 -8.08 1.03 -11.38
C VAL A 45 -8.78 -0.19 -11.97
N ILE A 46 -9.42 -1.01 -11.12
CA ILE A 46 -10.16 -2.20 -11.56
C ILE A 46 -11.24 -1.84 -12.59
N ARG A 47 -12.02 -0.80 -12.35
CA ARG A 47 -13.10 -0.36 -13.27
C ARG A 47 -12.54 0.07 -14.62
N ILE A 48 -11.41 0.79 -14.64
CA ILE A 48 -10.73 1.21 -15.87
C ILE A 48 -10.19 -0.01 -16.61
N THR A 49 -9.49 -0.91 -15.91
CA THR A 49 -8.93 -2.12 -16.51
C THR A 49 -9.99 -3.02 -17.13
N ILE A 50 -11.16 -3.14 -16.49
CA ILE A 50 -12.31 -3.87 -17.05
C ILE A 50 -12.82 -3.16 -18.32
N ALA A 51 -12.94 -1.83 -18.31
CA ALA A 51 -13.38 -1.07 -19.47
C ALA A 51 -12.40 -1.15 -20.66
N GLU A 52 -11.11 -1.26 -20.38
CA GLU A 52 -10.04 -1.41 -21.38
C GLU A 52 -9.80 -2.88 -21.80
N ALA A 53 -10.61 -3.83 -21.30
CA ALA A 53 -10.46 -5.28 -21.55
C ALA A 53 -9.05 -5.82 -21.25
N GLN A 54 -8.41 -5.28 -20.22
CA GLN A 54 -7.07 -5.65 -19.78
C GLN A 54 -7.09 -6.65 -18.62
N ASN A 55 -5.93 -7.21 -18.29
CA ASN A 55 -5.77 -8.11 -17.15
C ASN A 55 -5.78 -7.33 -15.82
N VAL A 56 -6.78 -7.61 -14.98
CA VAL A 56 -6.99 -6.95 -13.67
C VAL A 56 -5.86 -7.25 -12.68
N GLU A 57 -5.31 -8.46 -12.69
CA GLU A 57 -4.25 -8.83 -11.75
C GLU A 57 -2.99 -7.98 -11.98
N SER A 58 -2.61 -7.84 -13.25
CA SER A 58 -1.46 -7.05 -13.69
C SER A 58 -1.62 -5.56 -13.37
N SER A 59 -2.82 -5.00 -13.56
CA SER A 59 -3.08 -3.59 -13.26
C SER A 59 -3.07 -3.32 -11.75
N ILE A 60 -3.55 -4.26 -10.92
CA ILE A 60 -3.45 -4.16 -9.46
C ILE A 60 -1.99 -4.21 -9.01
N TYR A 61 -1.16 -5.11 -9.56
CA TYR A 61 0.27 -5.15 -9.21
C TYR A 61 0.98 -3.85 -9.61
N ALA A 62 0.71 -3.32 -10.81
CA ALA A 62 1.25 -2.05 -11.26
C ALA A 62 0.83 -0.89 -10.34
N PHE A 63 -0.46 -0.83 -9.99
CA PHE A 63 -0.98 0.14 -9.05
C PHE A 63 -0.29 0.06 -7.68
N LEU A 64 -0.17 -1.15 -7.10
CA LEU A 64 0.45 -1.33 -5.78
C LEU A 64 1.93 -0.96 -5.77
N ARG A 65 2.65 -1.25 -6.87
CA ARG A 65 4.05 -0.83 -7.04
C ARG A 65 4.17 0.68 -6.96
N GLU A 66 3.36 1.39 -7.75
CA GLU A 66 3.41 2.86 -7.79
C GLU A 66 2.97 3.47 -6.46
N TYR A 67 1.82 3.03 -5.93
CA TYR A 67 1.26 3.53 -4.67
C TYR A 67 2.22 3.43 -3.47
N ARG A 68 3.06 2.39 -3.43
CA ARG A 68 4.05 2.15 -2.37
C ARG A 68 5.22 3.13 -2.41
N VAL A 69 5.62 3.55 -3.62
CA VAL A 69 6.73 4.48 -3.83
C VAL A 69 6.27 5.94 -3.90
N THR A 70 5.00 6.21 -4.22
CA THR A 70 4.44 7.57 -4.30
C THR A 70 4.65 8.32 -2.97
N PRO A 71 5.37 9.45 -2.98
CA PRO A 71 5.53 10.30 -1.82
C PRO A 71 4.20 10.79 -1.26
N HIS A 72 4.01 10.72 0.05
CA HIS A 72 2.85 11.33 0.70
C HIS A 72 2.99 12.86 0.69
N ALA A 73 1.93 13.57 0.29
CA ALA A 73 1.96 15.02 0.03
C ALA A 73 2.52 15.86 1.20
N THR A 74 2.22 15.47 2.44
CA THR A 74 2.68 16.19 3.64
C THR A 74 4.10 15.82 4.09
N THR A 75 4.57 14.60 3.83
CA THR A 75 5.84 14.10 4.38
C THR A 75 6.94 13.93 3.34
N GLY A 76 6.61 13.96 2.04
CA GLY A 76 7.55 13.75 0.94
C GLY A 76 8.14 12.34 0.88
N LEU A 77 7.66 11.40 1.70
CA LEU A 77 8.18 10.03 1.76
C LEU A 77 7.17 9.04 1.20
N GLY A 78 7.66 8.04 0.47
CA GLY A 78 6.85 6.92 0.00
C GLY A 78 6.25 6.13 1.17
N ARG A 79 5.05 5.57 0.98
CA ARG A 79 4.34 4.82 2.04
C ARG A 79 5.16 3.66 2.60
N THR A 80 5.92 2.96 1.76
CA THR A 80 6.82 1.90 2.22
C THR A 80 7.97 2.42 3.08
N VAL A 81 8.50 3.60 2.78
CA VAL A 81 9.60 4.22 3.55
C VAL A 81 9.12 4.62 4.94
N VAL A 82 7.91 5.18 5.04
CA VAL A 82 7.29 5.52 6.33
C VAL A 82 7.08 4.26 7.18
N LEU A 83 6.57 3.17 6.60
CA LEU A 83 6.40 1.90 7.30
C LEU A 83 7.75 1.34 7.79
N ALA A 84 8.77 1.32 6.94
CA ALA A 84 10.10 0.83 7.32
C ALA A 84 10.71 1.64 8.48
N ARG A 85 10.45 2.95 8.56
CA ARG A 85 10.88 3.80 9.67
C ARG A 85 10.15 3.49 10.98
N VAL A 86 8.85 3.19 10.92
CA VAL A 86 8.03 2.91 12.11
C VAL A 86 8.34 1.53 12.70
N TYR A 87 8.59 0.53 11.85
CA TYR A 87 8.71 -0.86 12.29
C TYR A 87 10.15 -1.41 12.35
N GLY A 88 11.14 -0.70 11.79
CA GLY A 88 12.55 -1.09 11.81
C GLY A 88 12.86 -2.44 11.11
N PRO A 89 14.15 -2.82 11.00
CA PRO A 89 14.56 -4.06 10.33
C PRO A 89 14.15 -5.35 11.06
N ALA A 90 13.65 -5.26 12.31
CA ALA A 90 13.31 -6.43 13.12
C ALA A 90 11.96 -7.09 12.76
N HIS A 91 11.08 -6.40 12.03
CA HIS A 91 9.72 -6.88 11.73
C HIS A 91 9.50 -7.30 10.27
N LEU A 92 10.50 -7.15 9.41
CA LEU A 92 10.49 -7.71 8.05
C LEU A 92 11.36 -8.96 8.05
N THR A 93 10.77 -10.15 8.25
CA THR A 93 11.44 -11.39 7.84
C THR A 93 11.80 -11.25 6.36
N PRO A 94 13.08 -11.43 5.97
CA PRO A 94 13.44 -11.42 4.56
C PRO A 94 12.65 -12.54 3.88
N LEU A 95 11.69 -12.19 3.02
CA LEU A 95 11.24 -13.12 2.00
C LEU A 95 12.44 -13.24 1.07
N GLY A 96 13.13 -14.38 1.16
CA GLY A 96 14.41 -14.61 0.50
C GLY A 96 14.42 -14.12 -0.95
N GLY A 97 15.46 -13.37 -1.28
CA GLY A 97 15.70 -12.83 -2.61
C GLY A 97 16.31 -11.44 -2.51
N ASP A 98 17.54 -11.30 -2.99
CA ASP A 98 18.24 -10.04 -3.19
C ASP A 98 17.47 -9.19 -4.21
N VAL A 99 16.44 -8.47 -3.76
CA VAL A 99 15.82 -7.40 -4.55
C VAL A 99 16.53 -6.12 -4.14
N PRO A 100 17.39 -5.54 -5.00
CA PRO A 100 18.04 -4.29 -4.67
C PRO A 100 16.96 -3.23 -4.45
N LEU A 101 17.01 -2.60 -3.27
CA LEU A 101 16.32 -1.33 -3.04
C LEU A 101 16.92 -0.32 -4.02
N ILE A 102 16.29 -0.16 -5.18
CA ILE A 102 16.56 0.96 -6.07
C ILE A 102 16.02 2.20 -5.36
N TYR A 103 16.84 2.79 -4.50
CA TYR A 103 16.70 4.20 -4.18
C TYR A 103 17.20 4.96 -5.40
N PRO A 104 16.40 5.83 -6.04
CA PRO A 104 16.97 6.77 -6.99
C PRO A 104 17.86 7.75 -6.21
N THR A 105 19.15 7.47 -6.17
CA THR A 105 20.17 8.49 -5.95
C THR A 105 20.17 9.36 -7.20
N GLY A 106 19.48 10.48 -7.14
CA GLY A 106 19.37 11.42 -8.25
C GLY A 106 18.97 12.79 -7.76
N ALA A 107 19.95 13.57 -7.33
CA ALA A 107 19.86 15.02 -7.37
C ALA A 107 19.53 15.43 -8.82
N GLY A 108 18.34 15.97 -9.03
CA GLY A 108 17.83 16.38 -10.33
C GLY A 108 16.86 17.53 -10.14
N HIS A 109 17.42 18.73 -10.17
CA HIS A 109 16.79 20.03 -10.38
C HIS A 109 15.38 19.95 -11.00
N MET A 110 14.33 20.27 -10.22
CA MET A 110 13.04 20.65 -10.76
C MET A 110 13.27 21.93 -11.58
N ARG A 111 13.07 21.84 -12.90
CA ARG A 111 12.85 23.04 -13.72
C ARG A 111 11.35 23.32 -13.71
N ASP A 112 11.00 24.52 -13.27
CA ASP A 112 9.66 25.07 -13.30
C ASP A 112 9.19 25.20 -14.76
N PRO A 113 8.02 24.65 -15.15
CA PRO A 113 7.44 24.87 -16.47
C PRO A 113 6.56 26.12 -16.42
N GLU A 114 7.15 27.30 -16.18
CA GLU A 114 6.39 28.56 -16.20
C GLU A 114 7.29 29.77 -16.47
N CYS A 115 8.04 29.75 -17.57
CA CYS A 115 8.66 30.93 -18.18
C CYS A 115 9.12 30.58 -19.61
N ASP A 116 8.24 30.77 -20.60
CA ASP A 116 8.56 31.24 -21.96
C ASP A 116 7.28 31.24 -22.82
N MET A 117 6.51 32.31 -22.68
CA MET A 117 5.64 32.82 -23.74
C MET A 117 5.84 34.34 -23.75
N GLY A 118 6.87 34.76 -24.47
CA GLY A 118 7.23 36.14 -24.79
C GLY A 118 7.94 36.18 -26.13
#